data_AF-A0A4P7GSW2-F1
#
_entry.id   AF-A0A4P7GSW2-F1
#
_cell.length_a   1.000
_cell.length_b   1.000
_cell.length_c   1.000
_cell.angle_alpha   90.00
_cell.angle_beta   90.00
_cell.angle_gamma   90.00
#
_symmetry.space_group_name_H-M   'P 1'
#
loop_
_entity.id
_entity.type
_entity.pdbx_description
1 polymer ?
#
loop_
_entity_poly.entity_id
_entity_poly.type
_entity_poly.pdbx_seq_one_letter_code
_entity_poly.pdbx_strand_id
1 'polypeptide(L)'
;MGNPVRTRGSQGQPFPSDAPHAGRLAAAALPRPTSGAPASGDAPSEEPASPARVSAARRAPGPGGSAAPAPRTAGGIPAPGARGEAGADAGATAAHGAHRAAFLRHVGLGDVRVLAAEAALLVTYVRRVLPLVDEALDRWQRRAAAIPDPELRRQALASIRTKRFHCEGGAVFAAAVPPARRRALVEAVVALQTISDYLDNLCDRSESLDPADYRQLHRAMLDAVTPAGTAAGAPPSAAGASATTAMRAMAPEGDGCRDAAAARPSGLRATAPASRCRRAPPVPPLARRPDAPSRPGPGPSPVAPVAPVAPASPPAPPGAANGYYRLHPHGDDGGYLEALVATCRAALATFPGYGAVAGAVRRLVSLYNDLQVNKHGDPRGRQARMAAWYRRAAGRWHGRLAWWEFAAACGSTLGVFALFREALLEPDPPAPRIRRLLDAYFPWIGGLHILLDYLIDQAEDRAGGDLNLVEPYGDAGRAGQGLSVFVREAARRAARLRDAPLHRLVVDGLLGLYLSDPKVAQQRLEPVVRHLLASGGAGARLCFAASRFVRRWRRPGG
;
A
#
# COMPACT_ATOMS: atom_id res chain seq x y z
N MET A 1 -85.64 -16.99 27.85
CA MET A 1 -85.78 -18.15 26.92
C MET A 1 -86.56 -17.64 25.72
N GLY A 2 -86.23 -17.86 24.44
CA GLY A 2 -85.12 -18.60 23.80
C GLY A 2 -85.63 -19.24 22.48
N ASN A 3 -84.85 -19.58 21.45
CA ASN A 3 -83.43 -19.29 21.14
C ASN A 3 -83.18 -19.62 19.63
N PRO A 4 -82.81 -18.70 18.71
CA PRO A 4 -82.85 -18.98 17.25
C PRO A 4 -81.63 -18.53 16.39
N VAL A 5 -81.71 -18.76 15.04
CA VAL A 5 -80.91 -18.16 13.92
C VAL A 5 -79.51 -18.80 13.66
N ARG A 6 -79.27 -19.59 12.58
CA ARG A 6 -78.98 -19.28 11.13
C ARG A 6 -77.56 -18.69 10.86
N THR A 7 -76.88 -18.74 9.68
CA THR A 7 -76.97 -19.46 8.36
C THR A 7 -75.74 -19.13 7.47
N ARG A 8 -75.36 -20.02 6.53
CA ARG A 8 -74.63 -19.76 5.23
C ARG A 8 -73.18 -19.19 5.41
N GLY A 9 -72.19 -19.36 4.53
CA GLY A 9 -72.09 -19.26 3.06
C GLY A 9 -71.05 -18.15 2.76
N SER A 10 -70.24 -18.12 1.70
CA SER A 10 -70.19 -18.90 0.45
C SER A 10 -68.79 -18.94 -0.17
N GLN A 11 -68.62 -19.85 -1.14
CA GLN A 11 -67.83 -19.82 -2.40
C GLN A 11 -66.96 -18.57 -2.74
N GLY A 12 -65.86 -18.71 -3.50
CA GLY A 12 -65.70 -19.73 -4.55
C GLY A 12 -64.30 -20.16 -5.01
N GLN A 13 -64.35 -20.96 -6.08
CA GLN A 13 -63.34 -21.77 -6.78
C GLN A 13 -62.84 -21.02 -8.05
N PRO A 14 -61.81 -21.46 -8.84
CA PRO A 14 -61.50 -22.87 -9.16
C PRO A 14 -60.04 -23.37 -9.25
N PHE A 15 -59.91 -24.68 -8.97
CA PHE A 15 -59.13 -25.76 -9.62
C PHE A 15 -58.88 -25.62 -11.16
N PRO A 16 -58.08 -26.49 -11.85
CA PRO A 16 -57.59 -27.83 -11.44
C PRO A 16 -56.12 -28.25 -11.70
N SER A 17 -55.75 -29.32 -10.98
CA SER A 17 -54.81 -30.45 -11.22
C SER A 17 -53.75 -30.46 -12.35
N ASP A 18 -52.53 -30.79 -11.94
CA ASP A 18 -51.78 -32.04 -12.23
C ASP A 18 -51.90 -32.73 -13.61
N ALA A 19 -50.75 -33.00 -14.25
CA ALA A 19 -50.24 -34.37 -14.47
C ALA A 19 -48.82 -34.38 -15.12
N PRO A 20 -47.88 -35.26 -14.72
CA PRO A 20 -46.60 -35.47 -15.41
C PRO A 20 -46.53 -36.84 -16.14
N HIS A 21 -45.75 -36.96 -17.23
CA HIS A 21 -44.86 -38.12 -17.50
C HIS A 21 -44.09 -38.09 -18.84
N ALA A 22 -43.10 -38.98 -18.91
CA ALA A 22 -42.33 -39.45 -20.09
C ALA A 22 -41.36 -38.44 -20.77
N GLY A 23 -40.25 -38.89 -21.37
CA GLY A 23 -39.77 -40.28 -21.50
C GLY A 23 -38.30 -40.39 -21.96
N ARG A 24 -37.79 -41.63 -22.04
CA ARG A 24 -36.45 -41.94 -22.58
C ARG A 24 -36.49 -42.05 -24.11
N LEU A 25 -35.44 -41.58 -24.79
CA LEU A 25 -34.94 -42.11 -26.07
C LEU A 25 -33.40 -42.10 -26.06
N ALA A 26 -32.75 -42.72 -27.06
CA ALA A 26 -31.35 -43.16 -26.96
C ALA A 26 -30.52 -43.04 -28.26
N ALA A 27 -29.20 -43.26 -28.09
CA ALA A 27 -28.20 -43.67 -29.07
C ALA A 27 -27.66 -42.65 -30.12
N ALA A 28 -26.39 -42.24 -29.94
CA ALA A 28 -25.36 -42.05 -30.98
C ALA A 28 -24.00 -41.63 -30.34
N ALA A 29 -22.88 -41.67 -31.04
CA ALA A 29 -22.03 -42.86 -31.22
C ALA A 29 -20.64 -42.47 -31.81
N LEU A 30 -19.56 -42.56 -31.00
CA LEU A 30 -18.13 -42.55 -31.40
C LEU A 30 -17.58 -41.26 -32.07
N PRO A 31 -16.24 -41.12 -32.25
CA PRO A 31 -15.11 -41.92 -31.75
C PRO A 31 -14.11 -41.15 -30.86
N ARG A 32 -13.14 -41.90 -30.28
CA ARG A 32 -11.86 -41.37 -29.74
C ARG A 32 -10.75 -41.52 -30.80
N PRO A 33 -9.62 -40.81 -30.66
CA PRO A 33 -8.30 -41.32 -31.01
C PRO A 33 -7.46 -41.67 -29.76
N THR A 34 -6.49 -42.57 -29.90
CA THR A 34 -5.54 -42.97 -28.84
C THR A 34 -4.13 -43.18 -29.40
N SER A 35 -3.12 -42.76 -28.62
CA SER A 35 -1.72 -43.25 -28.63
C SER A 35 -0.92 -43.28 -29.94
N GLY A 36 0.21 -42.55 -29.99
CA GLY A 36 1.24 -42.71 -31.02
C GLY A 36 2.59 -42.13 -30.60
N ALA A 37 3.55 -43.00 -30.29
CA ALA A 37 4.98 -42.74 -30.02
C ALA A 37 5.74 -44.07 -30.22
N PRO A 38 7.09 -44.12 -30.34
CA PRO A 38 8.09 -43.03 -30.27
C PRO A 38 9.03 -42.97 -31.51
N ALA A 39 10.00 -42.03 -31.54
CA ALA A 39 11.43 -42.31 -31.77
C ALA A 39 12.30 -41.03 -31.99
N SER A 40 13.52 -41.09 -31.44
CA SER A 40 14.78 -40.36 -31.76
C SER A 40 14.84 -39.30 -32.89
N GLY A 41 15.56 -38.19 -32.62
CA GLY A 41 16.19 -37.35 -33.66
C GLY A 41 16.58 -35.93 -33.21
N ASP A 42 17.85 -35.75 -32.84
CA ASP A 42 18.71 -34.55 -32.84
C ASP A 42 18.18 -33.13 -32.54
N ALA A 43 18.98 -32.38 -31.76
CA ALA A 43 18.89 -30.92 -31.61
C ALA A 43 19.71 -30.20 -32.71
N PRO A 44 19.53 -28.88 -32.92
CA PRO A 44 20.25 -27.94 -32.05
C PRO A 44 19.46 -26.68 -31.62
N SER A 45 20.12 -25.89 -30.78
CA SER A 45 19.68 -24.61 -30.18
C SER A 45 19.40 -23.50 -31.18
N GLU A 46 18.50 -22.56 -30.81
CA GLU A 46 18.60 -21.16 -31.26
C GLU A 46 17.94 -20.17 -30.27
N GLU A 47 18.54 -19.00 -30.08
CA GLU A 47 17.97 -17.86 -29.33
C GLU A 47 17.32 -16.85 -30.29
N PRO A 48 16.34 -16.05 -29.85
CA PRO A 48 16.03 -14.76 -30.47
C PRO A 48 16.69 -13.60 -29.71
N ALA A 49 17.71 -13.00 -30.30
CA ALA A 49 18.47 -11.88 -29.72
C ALA A 49 17.82 -10.49 -29.91
N SER A 50 18.40 -9.48 -29.25
CA SER A 50 17.94 -8.07 -29.26
C SER A 50 18.16 -7.36 -30.61
N PRO A 51 17.23 -6.52 -31.11
CA PRO A 51 17.39 -5.81 -32.38
C PRO A 51 18.34 -4.61 -32.28
N ALA A 52 19.29 -4.53 -33.20
CA ALA A 52 20.23 -3.42 -33.32
C ALA A 52 20.01 -2.58 -34.61
N ARG A 53 20.41 -1.32 -34.51
CA ARG A 53 20.25 -0.22 -35.50
C ARG A 53 20.68 -0.58 -36.93
N VAL A 54 19.93 -0.07 -37.91
CA VAL A 54 20.38 0.05 -39.31
C VAL A 54 20.76 1.50 -39.61
N SER A 55 21.90 1.68 -40.28
CA SER A 55 22.34 2.95 -40.87
C SER A 55 22.42 2.81 -42.39
N ALA A 56 21.99 3.84 -43.13
CA ALA A 56 22.18 3.95 -44.58
C ALA A 56 22.65 5.37 -44.93
N ALA A 57 23.50 5.52 -45.96
CA ALA A 57 24.18 6.79 -46.21
C ALA A 57 24.47 7.08 -47.70
N ARG A 58 24.30 8.37 -48.06
CA ARG A 58 24.87 9.10 -49.21
C ARG A 58 24.49 8.70 -50.64
N ARG A 59 24.01 9.71 -51.38
CA ARG A 59 24.71 10.23 -52.59
C ARG A 59 24.46 11.75 -52.71
N ALA A 60 25.29 12.43 -53.52
CA ALA A 60 25.24 13.87 -53.81
C ALA A 60 25.60 14.10 -55.30
N PRO A 61 25.39 15.31 -55.84
CA PRO A 61 26.54 16.23 -56.04
C PRO A 61 26.21 17.73 -55.78
N GLY A 62 27.23 18.62 -55.88
CA GLY A 62 27.13 20.10 -55.82
C GLY A 62 27.46 20.75 -57.19
N PRO A 63 28.16 21.92 -57.31
CA PRO A 63 28.69 22.84 -56.26
C PRO A 63 28.54 24.38 -56.57
N GLY A 64 29.09 25.26 -55.70
CA GLY A 64 29.21 26.75 -55.88
C GLY A 64 28.30 27.57 -54.92
N GLY A 65 28.52 28.85 -54.56
CA GLY A 65 29.64 29.80 -54.78
C GLY A 65 29.17 31.19 -55.31
N SER A 66 29.63 32.37 -54.85
CA SER A 66 30.45 32.74 -53.67
C SER A 66 30.44 34.29 -53.42
N ALA A 67 31.04 34.75 -52.30
CA ALA A 67 31.46 36.14 -51.98
C ALA A 67 30.39 37.25 -51.66
N ALA A 68 30.89 38.40 -51.17
CA ALA A 68 30.20 39.62 -50.67
C ALA A 68 30.81 40.89 -51.36
N PRO A 69 30.61 42.20 -50.99
CA PRO A 69 29.97 42.83 -49.81
C PRO A 69 29.05 44.06 -50.14
N ALA A 70 28.83 44.97 -49.15
CA ALA A 70 28.02 46.21 -49.21
C ALA A 70 28.91 47.48 -49.49
N PRO A 71 28.53 48.77 -49.26
CA PRO A 71 27.23 49.41 -48.89
C PRO A 71 26.90 50.77 -49.63
N ARG A 72 25.69 51.36 -49.42
CA ARG A 72 25.43 52.80 -49.01
C ARG A 72 24.01 53.37 -49.26
N THR A 73 23.57 54.15 -48.26
CA THR A 73 22.70 55.38 -48.19
C THR A 73 22.39 56.13 -49.52
N ALA A 74 21.29 56.91 -49.71
CA ALA A 74 20.44 57.68 -48.77
C ALA A 74 19.10 58.20 -49.39
N GLY A 75 18.16 58.67 -48.55
CA GLY A 75 17.21 59.78 -48.87
C GLY A 75 15.76 59.44 -49.27
N GLY A 76 14.77 60.19 -48.75
CA GLY A 76 13.37 60.20 -49.23
C GLY A 76 12.28 60.10 -48.15
N ILE A 77 11.78 61.25 -47.67
CA ILE A 77 10.60 61.43 -46.80
C ILE A 77 9.61 62.32 -47.60
N PRO A 78 8.29 62.04 -47.68
CA PRO A 78 7.39 62.26 -46.54
C PRO A 78 6.17 61.33 -46.35
N ALA A 79 5.60 61.39 -45.14
CA ALA A 79 4.22 61.06 -44.80
C ALA A 79 3.46 62.40 -44.50
N PRO A 80 2.11 62.48 -44.40
CA PRO A 80 1.34 61.75 -43.37
C PRO A 80 -0.06 61.23 -43.79
N GLY A 81 -0.60 60.31 -42.99
CA GLY A 81 -1.99 59.83 -43.00
C GLY A 81 -2.22 58.95 -41.76
N ALA A 82 -3.37 59.06 -41.07
CA ALA A 82 -3.48 58.63 -39.67
C ALA A 82 -4.65 57.68 -39.35
N ARG A 83 -4.48 56.97 -38.22
CA ARG A 83 -5.41 56.05 -37.50
C ARG A 83 -5.51 54.62 -38.07
N GLY A 84 -5.45 53.64 -37.16
CA GLY A 84 -5.52 52.21 -37.46
C GLY A 84 -4.90 51.37 -36.33
N GLU A 85 -5.75 50.85 -35.44
CA GLU A 85 -5.43 50.20 -34.16
C GLU A 85 -4.44 49.02 -34.20
N ALA A 86 -3.73 48.78 -33.09
CA ALA A 86 -2.85 47.62 -32.90
C ALA A 86 -3.10 46.94 -31.54
N GLY A 87 -3.19 45.61 -31.50
CA GLY A 87 -3.28 44.86 -30.23
C GLY A 87 -3.71 43.39 -30.36
N ALA A 88 -2.77 42.47 -30.60
CA ALA A 88 -3.09 41.04 -30.73
C ALA A 88 -1.97 40.04 -30.35
N ASP A 89 -1.05 40.34 -29.41
CA ASP A 89 -0.14 39.31 -28.85
C ASP A 89 0.27 39.50 -27.37
N ALA A 90 -0.71 39.78 -26.50
CA ALA A 90 -0.48 39.92 -25.04
C ALA A 90 -1.28 38.94 -24.16
N GLY A 91 -2.21 38.16 -24.75
CA GLY A 91 -3.17 37.35 -23.99
C GLY A 91 -2.61 36.06 -23.38
N ALA A 92 -1.76 35.34 -24.11
CA ALA A 92 -1.34 33.97 -23.74
C ALA A 92 -0.43 33.93 -22.51
N THR A 93 0.50 34.89 -22.40
CA THR A 93 1.43 35.02 -21.26
C THR A 93 0.72 35.53 -20.01
N ALA A 94 -0.18 36.51 -20.16
CA ALA A 94 -0.98 37.07 -19.08
C ALA A 94 -1.88 36.01 -18.40
N ALA A 95 -2.50 35.11 -19.16
CA ALA A 95 -3.32 34.02 -18.61
C ALA A 95 -2.51 33.04 -17.73
N HIS A 96 -1.30 32.66 -18.16
CA HIS A 96 -0.39 31.83 -17.35
C HIS A 96 0.11 32.56 -16.10
N GLY A 97 0.41 33.85 -16.21
CA GLY A 97 0.76 34.72 -15.08
C GLY A 97 -0.38 34.82 -14.06
N ALA A 98 -1.61 35.07 -14.52
CA ALA A 98 -2.80 35.18 -13.69
C ALA A 98 -3.10 33.89 -12.91
N HIS A 99 -2.98 32.72 -13.54
CA HIS A 99 -3.13 31.43 -12.85
C HIS A 99 -2.03 31.18 -11.80
N ARG A 100 -0.76 31.51 -12.08
CA ARG A 100 0.32 31.43 -11.08
C ARG A 100 0.11 32.42 -9.93
N ALA A 101 -0.35 33.64 -10.21
CA ALA A 101 -0.66 34.64 -9.19
C ALA A 101 -1.90 34.27 -8.36
N ALA A 102 -2.93 33.65 -8.96
CA ALA A 102 -4.09 33.11 -8.23
C ALA A 102 -3.67 31.94 -7.32
N PHE A 103 -2.85 31.01 -7.83
CA PHE A 103 -2.30 29.90 -7.05
C PHE A 103 -1.51 30.38 -5.83
N LEU A 104 -0.60 31.36 -6.00
CA LEU A 104 0.19 31.91 -4.89
C LEU A 104 -0.64 32.74 -3.89
N ARG A 105 -1.78 33.33 -4.30
CA ARG A 105 -2.67 34.11 -3.42
C ARG A 105 -3.54 33.27 -2.48
N HIS A 106 -3.46 31.94 -2.52
CA HIS A 106 -4.23 31.02 -1.65
C HIS A 106 -3.37 29.99 -0.90
N VAL A 107 -2.05 30.15 -0.87
CA VAL A 107 -1.12 29.31 -0.09
C VAL A 107 -0.69 30.07 1.16
N GLY A 108 -1.10 29.60 2.34
CA GLY A 108 -0.71 30.25 3.61
C GLY A 108 0.75 29.99 3.97
N LEU A 109 1.33 30.82 4.85
CA LEU A 109 2.68 30.59 5.37
C LEU A 109 2.83 29.24 6.10
N GLY A 110 1.73 28.67 6.60
CA GLY A 110 1.67 27.30 7.12
C GLY A 110 1.85 26.24 6.03
N ASP A 111 1.17 26.40 4.89
CA ASP A 111 1.26 25.46 3.76
C ASP A 111 2.66 25.42 3.16
N VAL A 112 3.33 26.58 3.03
CA VAL A 112 4.72 26.65 2.56
C VAL A 112 5.67 25.83 3.46
N ARG A 113 5.49 25.90 4.78
CA ARG A 113 6.29 25.11 5.74
C ARG A 113 6.02 23.61 5.62
N VAL A 114 4.77 23.21 5.39
CA VAL A 114 4.40 21.80 5.21
C VAL A 114 4.96 21.25 3.89
N LEU A 115 4.81 21.99 2.78
CA LEU A 115 5.38 21.62 1.47
C LEU A 115 6.91 21.51 1.51
N ALA A 116 7.58 22.38 2.27
CA ALA A 116 9.03 22.29 2.47
C ALA A 116 9.44 21.02 3.25
N ALA A 117 8.66 20.62 4.25
CA ALA A 117 8.89 19.38 5.00
C ALA A 117 8.60 18.13 4.14
N GLU A 118 7.52 18.14 3.35
CA GLU A 118 7.19 17.10 2.37
C GLU A 118 8.31 16.94 1.34
N ALA A 119 8.87 18.05 0.82
CA ALA A 119 10.01 18.03 -0.09
C ALA A 119 11.30 17.50 0.56
N ALA A 120 11.60 17.87 1.80
CA ALA A 120 12.77 17.35 2.53
C ALA A 120 12.66 15.84 2.82
N LEU A 121 11.45 15.35 3.08
CA LEU A 121 11.17 13.91 3.19
C LEU A 121 11.35 13.22 1.83
N LEU A 122 10.84 13.79 0.74
CA LEU A 122 10.99 13.23 -0.62
C LEU A 122 12.46 13.15 -1.07
N VAL A 123 13.26 14.19 -0.80
CA VAL A 123 14.72 14.16 -1.05
C VAL A 123 15.41 13.07 -0.22
N THR A 124 14.99 12.89 1.04
CA THR A 124 15.52 11.83 1.92
C THR A 124 15.12 10.44 1.42
N TYR A 125 13.87 10.27 0.98
CA TYR A 125 13.35 9.04 0.38
C TYR A 125 14.18 8.64 -0.84
N VAL A 126 14.26 9.52 -1.84
CA VAL A 126 14.96 9.22 -3.11
C VAL A 126 16.46 8.99 -2.90
N ARG A 127 17.13 9.79 -2.06
CA ARG A 127 18.60 9.70 -1.88
C ARG A 127 19.07 8.72 -0.81
N ARG A 128 18.22 8.30 0.13
CA ARG A 128 18.63 7.53 1.33
C ARG A 128 17.70 6.38 1.73
N VAL A 129 16.54 6.22 1.10
CA VAL A 129 15.64 5.07 1.32
C VAL A 129 15.66 4.14 0.11
N LEU A 130 15.43 4.66 -1.10
CA LEU A 130 15.40 3.83 -2.32
C LEU A 130 16.67 2.96 -2.47
N PRO A 131 17.92 3.48 -2.31
CA PRO A 131 19.11 2.62 -2.40
C PRO A 131 19.19 1.48 -1.37
N LEU A 132 18.48 1.58 -0.23
CA LEU A 132 18.37 0.49 0.76
C LEU A 132 17.29 -0.52 0.38
N VAL A 133 16.21 -0.07 -0.28
CA VAL A 133 15.21 -0.96 -0.90
C VAL A 133 15.83 -1.73 -2.05
N ASP A 134 16.61 -1.05 -2.89
CA ASP A 134 17.36 -1.62 -4.00
C ASP A 134 18.29 -2.74 -3.49
N GLU A 135 19.16 -2.43 -2.52
CA GLU A 135 20.08 -3.42 -1.93
C GLU A 135 19.35 -4.60 -1.28
N ALA A 136 18.20 -4.37 -0.63
CA ALA A 136 17.42 -5.43 0.00
C ALA A 136 16.74 -6.34 -1.03
N LEU A 137 16.10 -5.77 -2.05
CA LEU A 137 15.48 -6.53 -3.14
C LEU A 137 16.52 -7.31 -3.96
N ASP A 138 17.71 -6.75 -4.20
CA ASP A 138 18.78 -7.42 -4.91
C ASP A 138 19.27 -8.69 -4.16
N ARG A 139 19.26 -8.67 -2.81
CA ARG A 139 19.55 -9.87 -2.00
C ARG A 139 18.42 -10.89 -2.11
N TRP A 140 17.15 -10.46 -2.06
CA TRP A 140 16.01 -11.36 -2.22
C TRP A 140 15.92 -11.95 -3.64
N GLN A 141 16.25 -11.19 -4.68
CA GLN A 141 16.29 -11.67 -6.06
C GLN A 141 17.38 -12.73 -6.25
N ARG A 142 18.57 -12.55 -5.63
CA ARG A 142 19.61 -13.58 -5.63
C ARG A 142 19.19 -14.86 -4.88
N ARG A 143 18.45 -14.75 -3.77
CA ARG A 143 17.89 -15.93 -3.07
C ARG A 143 16.78 -16.60 -3.88
N ALA A 144 15.88 -15.82 -4.48
CA ALA A 144 14.79 -16.30 -5.33
C ALA A 144 15.32 -17.06 -6.57
N ALA A 145 16.41 -16.57 -7.18
CA ALA A 145 17.06 -17.25 -8.30
C ALA A 145 17.65 -18.63 -7.92
N ALA A 146 17.91 -18.88 -6.63
CA ALA A 146 18.42 -20.14 -6.10
C ALA A 146 17.33 -21.08 -5.55
N ILE A 147 16.04 -20.73 -5.66
CA ILE A 147 14.92 -21.62 -5.33
C ILE A 147 15.00 -22.88 -6.22
N PRO A 148 14.93 -24.11 -5.69
CA PRO A 148 15.00 -25.33 -6.52
C PRO A 148 13.78 -25.54 -7.42
N ASP A 149 12.57 -25.41 -6.90
CA ASP A 149 11.33 -25.61 -7.66
C ASP A 149 11.16 -24.54 -8.78
N PRO A 150 10.88 -24.94 -10.04
CA PRO A 150 10.81 -24.00 -11.17
C PRO A 150 9.56 -23.12 -11.16
N GLU A 151 8.47 -23.51 -10.50
CA GLU A 151 7.27 -22.69 -10.32
C GLU A 151 7.54 -21.63 -9.26
N LEU A 152 7.95 -22.04 -8.05
CA LEU A 152 8.23 -21.15 -6.93
C LEU A 152 9.33 -20.14 -7.29
N ARG A 153 10.40 -20.59 -7.97
CA ARG A 153 11.45 -19.71 -8.53
C ARG A 153 10.87 -18.67 -9.49
N ARG A 154 10.00 -19.09 -10.42
CA ARG A 154 9.39 -18.17 -11.39
C ARG A 154 8.48 -17.15 -10.72
N GLN A 155 7.65 -17.57 -9.77
CA GLN A 155 6.70 -16.69 -9.08
C GLN A 155 7.38 -15.70 -8.13
N ALA A 156 8.44 -16.11 -7.42
CA ALA A 156 9.25 -15.22 -6.57
C ALA A 156 10.07 -14.20 -7.37
N LEU A 157 10.66 -14.60 -8.50
CA LEU A 157 11.34 -13.67 -9.41
C LEU A 157 10.34 -12.74 -10.10
N ALA A 158 9.15 -13.23 -10.46
CA ALA A 158 8.09 -12.42 -11.03
C ALA A 158 7.60 -11.35 -10.04
N SER A 159 7.33 -11.70 -8.77
CA SER A 159 6.83 -10.74 -7.77
C SER A 159 7.83 -9.61 -7.52
N ILE A 160 9.10 -9.93 -7.30
CA ILE A 160 10.16 -8.90 -7.15
C ILE A 160 10.24 -8.01 -8.40
N ARG A 161 10.14 -8.58 -9.61
CA ARG A 161 10.27 -7.82 -10.86
C ARG A 161 9.07 -6.91 -11.15
N THR A 162 7.83 -7.37 -10.93
CA THR A 162 6.62 -6.62 -11.30
C THR A 162 6.07 -5.77 -10.16
N LYS A 163 6.12 -6.27 -8.91
CA LYS A 163 5.54 -5.63 -7.72
C LYS A 163 6.56 -4.82 -6.89
N ARG A 164 7.79 -4.61 -7.41
CA ARG A 164 8.87 -3.75 -6.81
C ARG A 164 8.37 -2.45 -6.19
N PHE A 165 7.44 -1.77 -6.86
CA PHE A 165 6.90 -0.48 -6.44
C PHE A 165 6.15 -0.53 -5.10
N HIS A 166 5.64 -1.71 -4.68
CA HIS A 166 5.10 -1.92 -3.33
C HIS A 166 6.18 -1.78 -2.26
N CYS A 167 7.36 -2.37 -2.48
CA CYS A 167 8.50 -2.26 -1.57
C CYS A 167 9.06 -0.83 -1.54
N GLU A 168 9.18 -0.18 -2.69
CA GLU A 168 9.60 1.23 -2.79
C GLU A 168 8.61 2.15 -2.03
N GLY A 169 7.32 2.12 -2.40
CA GLY A 169 6.27 2.94 -1.78
C GLY A 169 6.05 2.64 -0.30
N GLY A 170 6.09 1.36 0.10
CA GLY A 170 6.01 0.93 1.49
C GLY A 170 7.17 1.45 2.34
N ALA A 171 8.37 1.60 1.78
CA ALA A 171 9.54 2.09 2.51
C ALA A 171 9.52 3.60 2.80
N VAL A 172 8.56 4.38 2.26
CA VAL A 172 8.47 5.84 2.43
C VAL A 172 8.52 6.30 3.90
N PHE A 173 7.98 5.50 4.83
CA PHE A 173 8.05 5.76 6.27
C PHE A 173 9.49 5.91 6.81
N ALA A 174 10.46 5.25 6.17
CA ALA A 174 11.88 5.28 6.52
C ALA A 174 12.59 6.60 6.12
N ALA A 175 11.93 7.49 5.36
CA ALA A 175 12.39 8.86 5.16
C ALA A 175 12.32 9.66 6.47
N ALA A 176 11.32 9.37 7.31
CA ALA A 176 11.03 10.06 8.56
C ALA A 176 11.51 9.29 9.80
N VAL A 177 12.64 8.57 9.71
CA VAL A 177 13.31 7.95 10.87
C VAL A 177 14.82 8.32 10.90
N PRO A 178 15.48 8.31 12.07
CA PRO A 178 16.91 8.58 12.20
C PRO A 178 17.76 7.64 11.33
N PRO A 179 18.89 8.11 10.75
CA PRO A 179 19.72 7.30 9.85
C PRO A 179 20.13 5.93 10.42
N ALA A 180 20.52 5.88 11.70
CA ALA A 180 20.93 4.66 12.39
C ALA A 180 19.80 3.61 12.54
N ARG A 181 18.53 4.03 12.49
CA ARG A 181 17.35 3.13 12.54
C ARG A 181 16.75 2.85 11.15
N ARG A 182 17.20 3.54 10.11
CA ARG A 182 16.60 3.49 8.76
C ARG A 182 16.65 2.11 8.13
N ARG A 183 17.81 1.44 8.16
CA ARG A 183 17.95 0.10 7.57
C ARG A 183 16.97 -0.88 8.21
N ALA A 184 16.88 -0.94 9.53
CA ALA A 184 15.97 -1.86 10.23
C ALA A 184 14.50 -1.70 9.81
N LEU A 185 14.03 -0.47 9.54
CA LEU A 185 12.68 -0.28 9.00
C LEU A 185 12.55 -0.78 7.56
N VAL A 186 13.54 -0.51 6.71
CA VAL A 186 13.54 -0.99 5.31
C VAL A 186 13.58 -2.52 5.26
N GLU A 187 14.40 -3.18 6.07
CA GLU A 187 14.44 -4.65 6.16
C GLU A 187 13.07 -5.24 6.57
N ALA A 188 12.43 -4.70 7.61
CA ALA A 188 11.12 -5.17 8.05
C ALA A 188 10.01 -4.96 7.00
N VAL A 189 10.02 -3.82 6.32
CA VAL A 189 9.07 -3.47 5.25
C VAL A 189 9.28 -4.35 4.03
N VAL A 190 10.49 -4.39 3.49
CA VAL A 190 10.81 -5.14 2.26
C VAL A 190 10.60 -6.63 2.48
N ALA A 191 10.98 -7.19 3.63
CA ALA A 191 10.72 -8.60 3.93
C ALA A 191 9.21 -8.92 3.96
N LEU A 192 8.40 -8.15 4.71
CA LEU A 192 6.96 -8.42 4.80
C LEU A 192 6.23 -8.18 3.47
N GLN A 193 6.63 -7.15 2.71
CA GLN A 193 6.05 -6.86 1.40
C GLN A 193 6.45 -7.91 0.36
N THR A 194 7.69 -8.39 0.36
CA THR A 194 8.13 -9.47 -0.54
C THR A 194 7.40 -10.79 -0.22
N ILE A 195 7.06 -11.07 1.05
CA ILE A 195 6.14 -12.19 1.38
C ILE A 195 4.78 -11.94 0.74
N SER A 196 4.17 -10.77 1.00
CA SER A 196 2.87 -10.37 0.44
C SER A 196 2.81 -10.56 -1.08
N ASP A 197 3.76 -9.99 -1.82
CA ASP A 197 3.77 -9.99 -3.29
C ASP A 197 4.03 -11.38 -3.88
N TYR A 198 4.81 -12.22 -3.18
CA TYR A 198 5.08 -13.60 -3.58
C TYR A 198 3.89 -14.53 -3.32
N LEU A 199 3.26 -14.44 -2.14
CA LEU A 199 2.09 -15.25 -1.81
C LEU A 199 0.86 -14.85 -2.65
N ASP A 200 0.72 -13.58 -2.99
CA ASP A 200 -0.28 -13.07 -3.94
C ASP A 200 -0.08 -13.70 -5.32
N ASN A 201 1.15 -13.70 -5.87
CA ASN A 201 1.48 -14.41 -7.12
C ASN A 201 1.18 -15.92 -7.06
N LEU A 202 1.48 -16.60 -5.95
CA LEU A 202 1.14 -18.02 -5.79
C LEU A 202 -0.38 -18.22 -5.80
N CYS A 203 -1.15 -17.38 -5.12
CA CYS A 203 -2.60 -17.55 -5.06
C CYS A 203 -3.32 -17.18 -6.38
N ASP A 204 -2.80 -16.20 -7.13
CA ASP A 204 -3.26 -15.85 -8.48
C ASP A 204 -2.99 -16.94 -9.53
N ARG A 205 -1.91 -17.72 -9.36
CA ARG A 205 -1.37 -18.61 -10.41
C ARG A 205 -1.33 -20.10 -10.07
N SER A 206 -1.71 -20.49 -8.85
CA SER A 206 -1.74 -21.90 -8.42
C SER A 206 -3.00 -22.64 -8.87
N GLU A 207 -2.81 -23.86 -9.38
CA GLU A 207 -3.85 -24.80 -9.78
C GLU A 207 -4.69 -25.32 -8.59
N SER A 208 -4.18 -25.14 -7.36
CA SER A 208 -4.79 -25.57 -6.09
C SER A 208 -6.24 -25.15 -5.92
N LEU A 209 -6.54 -23.86 -6.18
CA LEU A 209 -7.84 -23.21 -5.96
C LEU A 209 -8.45 -23.33 -4.54
N ASP A 210 -7.74 -23.96 -3.58
CA ASP A 210 -8.23 -24.26 -2.22
C ASP A 210 -8.00 -23.10 -1.22
N PRO A 211 -9.08 -22.54 -0.62
CA PRO A 211 -8.97 -21.58 0.48
C PRO A 211 -8.18 -22.06 1.72
N ALA A 212 -8.02 -23.36 1.95
CA ALA A 212 -7.21 -23.88 3.06
C ALA A 212 -5.71 -23.81 2.75
N ASP A 213 -5.30 -24.11 1.52
CA ASP A 213 -3.93 -23.92 1.02
C ASP A 213 -3.52 -22.44 1.05
N TYR A 214 -4.31 -21.55 0.44
CA TYR A 214 -4.06 -20.11 0.49
C TYR A 214 -3.93 -19.58 1.93
N ARG A 215 -4.66 -20.15 2.89
CA ARG A 215 -4.56 -19.80 4.32
C ARG A 215 -3.30 -20.37 4.98
N GLN A 216 -2.85 -21.56 4.59
CA GLN A 216 -1.62 -22.18 5.10
C GLN A 216 -0.37 -21.44 4.58
N LEU A 217 -0.36 -21.01 3.32
CA LEU A 217 0.65 -20.10 2.77
C LEU A 217 0.68 -18.77 3.53
N HIS A 218 -0.46 -18.08 3.64
CA HIS A 218 -0.57 -16.77 4.29
C HIS A 218 -0.25 -16.77 5.79
N ARG A 219 -0.15 -17.94 6.42
CA ARG A 219 0.40 -18.08 7.77
C ARG A 219 1.79 -17.43 7.90
N ALA A 220 2.61 -17.49 6.86
CA ALA A 220 3.94 -16.86 6.85
C ALA A 220 3.89 -15.36 7.20
N MET A 221 2.90 -14.61 6.74
CA MET A 221 2.76 -13.19 7.12
C MET A 221 2.42 -13.00 8.60
N LEU A 222 1.62 -13.89 9.21
CA LEU A 222 1.29 -13.84 10.64
C LEU A 222 2.48 -14.24 11.52
N ASP A 223 3.24 -15.25 11.10
CA ASP A 223 4.45 -15.69 11.80
C ASP A 223 5.60 -14.69 11.62
N ALA A 224 5.68 -13.96 10.49
CA ALA A 224 6.59 -12.83 10.28
C ALA A 224 6.35 -11.66 11.26
N VAL A 225 5.09 -11.36 11.59
CA VAL A 225 4.72 -10.27 12.52
C VAL A 225 4.48 -10.72 13.97
N THR A 226 4.81 -11.96 14.31
CA THR A 226 4.70 -12.51 15.66
C THR A 226 6.09 -12.66 16.29
N PRO A 227 6.34 -12.11 17.50
CA PRO A 227 7.64 -12.24 18.18
C PRO A 227 8.08 -13.69 18.41
N ALA A 228 9.40 -13.91 18.46
CA ALA A 228 9.95 -15.16 18.98
C ALA A 228 9.65 -15.27 20.50
N GLY A 229 9.22 -16.44 20.96
CA GLY A 229 8.85 -16.70 22.35
C GLY A 229 7.34 -16.69 22.61
N THR A 230 6.54 -15.89 21.89
CA THR A 230 5.08 -16.07 21.88
C THR A 230 4.73 -17.28 21.00
N ALA A 231 4.51 -18.44 21.63
CA ALA A 231 3.98 -19.61 20.94
C ALA A 231 2.69 -19.28 20.19
N ALA A 232 2.46 -19.93 19.05
CA ALA A 232 1.27 -19.72 18.24
C ALA A 232 0.03 -20.28 18.95
N GLY A 233 -0.58 -19.45 19.80
CA GLY A 233 -1.84 -19.77 20.48
C GLY A 233 -2.89 -20.24 19.47
N ALA A 234 -3.58 -21.33 19.81
CA ALA A 234 -4.54 -21.98 18.94
C ALA A 234 -5.61 -21.00 18.39
N PRO A 235 -6.16 -21.25 17.20
CA PRO A 235 -7.29 -20.47 16.72
C PRO A 235 -8.43 -20.56 17.74
N PRO A 236 -9.12 -19.45 18.06
CA PRO A 236 -10.24 -19.48 19.01
C PRO A 236 -11.32 -20.42 18.48
N SER A 237 -11.62 -21.48 19.23
CA SER A 237 -12.64 -22.46 18.86
C SER A 237 -14.01 -21.80 18.83
N ALA A 238 -14.80 -22.10 17.79
CA ALA A 238 -16.14 -21.55 17.63
C ALA A 238 -17.15 -22.24 18.57
N ALA A 239 -17.12 -21.90 19.86
CA ALA A 239 -18.07 -22.39 20.85
C ALA A 239 -18.28 -21.37 21.99
N GLY A 240 -19.54 -21.20 22.43
CA GLY A 240 -19.90 -20.54 23.69
C GLY A 240 -19.82 -19.01 23.72
N ALA A 241 -20.98 -18.36 23.81
CA ALA A 241 -21.06 -16.91 24.01
C ALA A 241 -20.89 -16.52 25.49
N SER A 242 -20.01 -15.54 25.76
CA SER A 242 -20.38 -14.36 26.57
C SER A 242 -19.29 -13.28 26.48
N ALA A 243 -19.65 -12.11 25.94
CA ALA A 243 -18.76 -10.94 25.83
C ALA A 243 -19.34 -9.68 26.52
N THR A 244 -20.26 -9.88 27.46
CA THR A 244 -20.93 -8.79 28.19
C THR A 244 -20.10 -8.33 29.38
N THR A 245 -19.20 -7.37 29.17
CA THR A 245 -18.62 -6.47 30.21
C THR A 245 -17.81 -5.33 29.58
N ALA A 246 -17.14 -5.53 28.45
CA ALA A 246 -16.22 -4.55 27.86
C ALA A 246 -16.87 -3.46 26.96
N MET A 247 -18.17 -3.17 27.13
CA MET A 247 -18.90 -2.15 26.34
C MET A 247 -19.79 -1.26 27.23
N ARG A 248 -19.18 -0.45 28.11
CA ARG A 248 -19.90 0.67 28.75
C ARG A 248 -19.03 1.88 29.13
N ALA A 249 -18.39 2.49 28.14
CA ALA A 249 -17.83 3.84 28.26
C ALA A 249 -17.83 4.59 26.92
N MET A 250 -18.00 5.91 26.97
CA MET A 250 -17.81 6.89 25.88
C MET A 250 -18.76 6.75 24.66
N ALA A 251 -19.99 7.25 24.83
CA ALA A 251 -20.71 7.86 23.72
C ALA A 251 -20.05 9.20 23.31
N PRO A 252 -20.24 9.71 22.07
CA PRO A 252 -19.71 11.01 21.67
C PRO A 252 -20.64 12.16 22.08
N GLU A 253 -20.07 13.20 22.70
CA GLU A 253 -20.69 14.52 22.71
C GLU A 253 -20.48 15.20 21.35
N GLY A 254 -21.42 16.05 20.93
CA GLY A 254 -21.42 16.66 19.59
C GLY A 254 -21.02 18.13 19.63
N ASP A 255 -20.08 18.53 18.76
CA ASP A 255 -19.72 19.93 18.52
C ASP A 255 -20.89 20.68 17.84
N GLY A 256 -21.75 21.30 18.64
CA GLY A 256 -22.73 22.29 18.18
C GLY A 256 -22.13 23.70 18.20
N CYS A 257 -22.04 24.34 17.04
CA CYS A 257 -21.52 25.71 16.92
C CYS A 257 -22.55 26.77 17.37
N ARG A 258 -22.16 27.69 18.27
CA ARG A 258 -22.72 29.06 18.45
C ARG A 258 -21.90 29.92 19.41
N ASP A 259 -22.19 31.22 19.42
CA ASP A 259 -21.24 32.28 19.79
C ASP A 259 -21.47 32.97 21.15
N ALA A 260 -20.36 33.55 21.65
CA ALA A 260 -20.25 34.83 22.36
C ALA A 260 -20.75 35.04 23.82
N ALA A 261 -20.10 36.05 24.44
CA ALA A 261 -20.54 36.94 25.53
C ALA A 261 -20.24 36.61 27.03
N ALA A 262 -19.09 37.15 27.49
CA ALA A 262 -18.98 38.10 28.62
C ALA A 262 -18.91 37.63 30.12
N ALA A 263 -18.43 38.59 30.94
CA ALA A 263 -18.51 38.74 32.40
C ALA A 263 -17.71 37.81 33.36
N ARG A 264 -16.61 38.37 33.88
CA ARG A 264 -16.04 38.17 35.24
C ARG A 264 -16.87 39.00 36.26
N PRO A 265 -16.86 38.80 37.61
CA PRO A 265 -15.62 38.92 38.43
C PRO A 265 -15.47 38.23 39.83
N SER A 266 -14.19 38.12 40.25
CA SER A 266 -13.59 38.35 41.59
C SER A 266 -14.00 37.63 42.90
N GLY A 267 -12.96 37.20 43.65
CA GLY A 267 -12.91 37.10 45.13
C GLY A 267 -12.68 35.68 45.72
N LEU A 268 -12.11 35.47 46.91
CA LEU A 268 -11.00 36.16 47.63
C LEU A 268 -10.47 35.26 48.79
N ARG A 269 -9.14 35.05 48.87
CA ARG A 269 -8.29 34.56 50.00
C ARG A 269 -8.84 33.64 51.14
N ALA A 270 -8.29 32.42 51.16
CA ALA A 270 -7.44 31.82 52.23
C ALA A 270 -7.93 31.52 53.68
N THR A 271 -7.59 30.30 54.16
CA THR A 271 -6.96 30.02 55.48
C THR A 271 -6.47 28.55 55.57
N ALA A 272 -5.65 28.23 56.59
CA ALA A 272 -5.22 26.87 56.98
C ALA A 272 -5.10 26.81 58.53
N PRO A 273 -5.03 25.62 59.18
CA PRO A 273 -3.72 25.06 59.54
C PRO A 273 -3.63 23.51 59.60
N ALA A 274 -2.52 22.99 60.16
CA ALA A 274 -1.97 21.65 59.93
C ALA A 274 -2.14 20.59 61.06
N SER A 275 -1.86 19.33 60.73
CA SER A 275 -1.28 18.27 61.61
C SER A 275 -0.63 17.19 60.71
N ARG A 276 0.69 16.91 60.75
CA ARG A 276 1.49 16.07 61.69
C ARG A 276 0.89 14.67 61.90
N CYS A 277 1.60 13.53 61.75
CA CYS A 277 3.05 13.21 61.64
C CYS A 277 3.26 11.97 60.69
N ARG A 278 4.40 11.29 60.48
CA ARG A 278 5.81 11.24 61.01
C ARG A 278 6.75 10.69 59.89
N ARG A 279 8.07 10.47 60.12
CA ARG A 279 9.02 9.82 59.19
C ARG A 279 10.32 9.32 59.89
N ALA A 280 11.24 8.71 59.11
CA ALA A 280 12.64 8.29 59.42
C ALA A 280 12.83 6.84 59.95
N PRO A 281 14.04 6.22 59.84
CA PRO A 281 15.33 6.72 59.33
C PRO A 281 16.01 5.88 58.20
N PRO A 282 17.14 6.35 57.61
CA PRO A 282 18.06 5.60 56.74
C PRO A 282 19.38 5.17 57.45
N VAL A 283 20.23 4.39 56.77
CA VAL A 283 21.51 3.80 57.28
C VAL A 283 22.65 3.98 56.22
N PRO A 284 23.95 4.11 56.59
CA PRO A 284 24.94 4.90 55.81
C PRO A 284 26.00 4.10 54.98
N PRO A 285 26.87 4.78 54.18
CA PRO A 285 27.91 4.16 53.35
C PRO A 285 29.33 4.14 53.98
N LEU A 286 30.27 3.44 53.31
CA LEU A 286 31.72 3.40 53.62
C LEU A 286 32.58 3.82 52.40
N ALA A 287 33.90 4.02 52.59
CA ALA A 287 34.73 4.87 51.74
C ALA A 287 36.01 4.22 51.12
N ARG A 288 36.51 4.87 50.05
CA ARG A 288 37.92 5.24 49.67
C ARG A 288 39.08 4.52 50.41
N ARG A 289 40.27 4.22 49.83
CA ARG A 289 41.09 4.73 48.68
C ARG A 289 42.37 3.80 48.56
N PRO A 290 43.49 4.08 47.82
CA PRO A 290 43.80 4.93 46.65
C PRO A 290 44.76 4.28 45.57
N ASP A 291 45.23 5.12 44.62
CA ASP A 291 46.54 5.12 43.89
C ASP A 291 46.86 4.28 42.63
N ALA A 292 47.73 4.85 41.78
CA ALA A 292 48.20 4.39 40.45
C ALA A 292 49.53 5.06 40.01
N PRO A 293 50.34 4.38 39.17
CA PRO A 293 50.93 4.96 37.92
C PRO A 293 51.08 3.89 36.78
N SER A 294 51.47 4.11 35.50
CA SER A 294 51.61 5.29 34.59
C SER A 294 51.71 4.82 33.10
N ARG A 295 52.23 5.64 32.16
CA ARG A 295 52.53 5.39 30.72
C ARG A 295 54.06 5.58 30.43
N PRO A 296 54.67 5.56 29.19
CA PRO A 296 54.12 5.49 27.80
C PRO A 296 54.91 4.64 26.73
N GLY A 297 54.48 4.65 25.45
CA GLY A 297 55.25 4.22 24.25
C GLY A 297 54.40 4.14 22.94
N PRO A 298 54.92 4.43 21.70
CA PRO A 298 54.03 4.77 20.55
C PRO A 298 54.22 4.10 19.17
N GLY A 299 53.11 3.69 18.53
CA GLY A 299 52.85 3.65 17.06
C GLY A 299 53.57 2.58 16.19
N PRO A 300 53.24 2.47 14.87
CA PRO A 300 52.12 3.03 14.10
C PRO A 300 51.17 1.93 13.52
N SER A 301 50.41 2.23 12.45
CA SER A 301 49.40 1.38 11.77
C SER A 301 49.49 1.64 10.23
N PRO A 302 48.75 0.96 9.31
CA PRO A 302 47.82 -0.18 9.44
C PRO A 302 47.98 -1.32 8.38
N VAL A 303 47.24 -2.43 8.54
CA VAL A 303 46.77 -3.29 7.42
C VAL A 303 45.29 -3.67 7.70
N ALA A 304 44.46 -3.76 6.67
CA ALA A 304 43.00 -3.89 6.83
C ALA A 304 42.51 -5.35 6.99
N PRO A 305 41.51 -5.62 7.85
CA PRO A 305 40.84 -6.92 7.92
C PRO A 305 39.76 -7.05 6.81
N VAL A 306 39.68 -8.25 6.22
CA VAL A 306 38.59 -8.64 5.32
C VAL A 306 37.29 -8.77 6.12
N ALA A 307 36.16 -8.29 5.57
CA ALA A 307 34.86 -8.41 6.22
C ALA A 307 34.41 -9.88 6.30
N PRO A 308 33.88 -10.35 7.45
CA PRO A 308 33.46 -11.73 7.59
C PRO A 308 32.23 -12.03 6.73
N VAL A 309 32.32 -13.09 5.91
CA VAL A 309 31.14 -13.71 5.30
C VAL A 309 30.29 -14.29 6.42
N ALA A 310 29.00 -13.93 6.47
CA ALA A 310 28.10 -14.48 7.48
C ALA A 310 27.95 -16.01 7.30
N PRO A 311 28.00 -16.80 8.39
CA PRO A 311 27.83 -18.24 8.28
C PRO A 311 26.44 -18.59 7.74
N ALA A 312 26.36 -19.61 6.89
CA ALA A 312 25.09 -20.16 6.45
C ALA A 312 24.28 -20.65 7.66
N SER A 313 22.97 -20.37 7.66
CA SER A 313 22.06 -20.90 8.69
C SER A 313 22.07 -22.44 8.67
N PRO A 314 22.00 -23.11 9.83
CA PRO A 314 21.92 -24.57 9.86
C PRO A 314 20.64 -25.06 9.16
N PRO A 315 20.66 -26.23 8.50
CA PRO A 315 19.47 -26.81 7.90
C PRO A 315 18.42 -27.13 8.97
N ALA A 316 17.15 -26.97 8.62
CA ALA A 316 16.03 -27.28 9.52
C ALA A 316 15.98 -28.79 9.83
N PRO A 317 15.52 -29.19 11.03
CA PRO A 317 15.43 -30.60 11.40
C PRO A 317 14.39 -31.34 10.52
N PRO A 318 14.71 -32.54 9.99
CA PRO A 318 13.79 -33.28 9.13
C PRO A 318 12.62 -33.84 9.96
N GLY A 319 11.39 -33.41 9.66
CA GLY A 319 10.20 -33.91 10.38
C GLY A 319 8.85 -33.25 10.07
N ALA A 320 8.79 -32.14 9.33
CA ALA A 320 7.54 -31.43 9.01
C ALA A 320 7.50 -31.00 7.54
N ALA A 321 7.34 -31.96 6.62
CA ALA A 321 7.43 -31.75 5.18
C ALA A 321 6.59 -30.54 4.69
N ASN A 322 7.22 -29.71 3.86
CA ASN A 322 6.70 -28.52 3.17
C ASN A 322 6.27 -27.31 4.02
N GLY A 323 6.16 -27.37 5.35
CA GLY A 323 5.97 -26.17 6.19
C GLY A 323 4.78 -25.27 5.79
N TYR A 324 5.03 -24.07 5.25
CA TYR A 324 3.99 -23.18 4.70
C TYR A 324 3.32 -23.71 3.42
N TYR A 325 3.99 -24.59 2.68
CA TYR A 325 3.53 -25.21 1.45
C TYR A 325 2.88 -26.59 1.67
N ARG A 326 2.50 -26.95 2.91
CA ARG A 326 1.98 -28.29 3.27
C ARG A 326 0.69 -28.69 2.54
N LEU A 327 0.00 -27.76 1.90
CA LEU A 327 -1.21 -27.98 1.10
C LEU A 327 -1.04 -27.52 -0.36
N HIS A 328 0.14 -26.99 -0.72
CA HIS A 328 0.41 -26.41 -2.03
C HIS A 328 1.03 -27.46 -2.97
N PRO A 329 0.73 -27.47 -4.28
CA PRO A 329 1.30 -28.44 -5.23
C PRO A 329 2.84 -28.41 -5.32
N HIS A 330 3.45 -27.25 -5.04
CA HIS A 330 4.90 -27.03 -5.04
C HIS A 330 5.40 -26.69 -3.64
N GLY A 331 6.52 -27.27 -3.19
CA GLY A 331 6.97 -27.12 -1.79
C GLY A 331 8.45 -26.93 -1.49
N ASP A 332 9.36 -27.09 -2.46
CA ASP A 332 10.79 -26.82 -2.25
C ASP A 332 11.18 -25.41 -2.71
N ASP A 333 11.10 -24.46 -1.78
CA ASP A 333 11.55 -23.08 -2.01
C ASP A 333 13.00 -22.80 -1.54
N GLY A 334 13.78 -23.83 -1.19
CA GLY A 334 15.14 -23.66 -0.65
C GLY A 334 15.20 -22.84 0.66
N GLY A 335 14.10 -22.76 1.41
CA GLY A 335 13.96 -21.90 2.59
C GLY A 335 13.90 -20.41 2.24
N TYR A 336 13.32 -20.03 1.11
CA TYR A 336 13.15 -18.64 0.68
C TYR A 336 12.16 -17.88 1.58
N LEU A 337 10.95 -18.41 1.72
CA LEU A 337 9.87 -17.85 2.54
C LEU A 337 10.22 -17.85 4.02
N GLU A 338 10.87 -18.90 4.51
CA GLU A 338 11.35 -18.97 5.90
C GLU A 338 12.39 -17.89 6.20
N ALA A 339 13.31 -17.61 5.28
CA ALA A 339 14.31 -16.56 5.45
C ALA A 339 13.68 -15.15 5.43
N LEU A 340 12.67 -14.92 4.59
CA LEU A 340 11.87 -13.69 4.59
C LEU A 340 11.17 -13.48 5.95
N VAL A 341 10.50 -14.52 6.45
CA VAL A 341 9.85 -14.53 7.77
C VAL A 341 10.86 -14.25 8.89
N ALA A 342 12.01 -14.91 8.86
CA ALA A 342 13.08 -14.73 9.83
C ALA A 342 13.67 -13.30 9.80
N THR A 343 13.89 -12.73 8.62
CA THR A 343 14.42 -11.36 8.48
C THR A 343 13.42 -10.32 8.98
N CYS A 344 12.12 -10.49 8.67
CA CYS A 344 11.08 -9.61 9.22
C CYS A 344 11.06 -9.68 10.76
N ARG A 345 11.01 -10.89 11.35
CA ARG A 345 11.05 -11.09 12.81
C ARG A 345 12.29 -10.50 13.46
N ALA A 346 13.47 -10.69 12.85
CA ALA A 346 14.75 -10.18 13.36
C ALA A 346 14.80 -8.65 13.34
N ALA A 347 14.28 -8.01 12.29
CA ALA A 347 14.17 -6.55 12.23
C ALA A 347 13.16 -6.02 13.27
N LEU A 348 11.98 -6.64 13.37
CA LEU A 348 10.94 -6.25 14.35
C LEU A 348 11.39 -6.43 15.81
N ALA A 349 12.26 -7.40 16.10
CA ALA A 349 12.87 -7.57 17.41
C ALA A 349 13.75 -6.38 17.84
N THR A 350 14.20 -5.52 16.92
CA THR A 350 14.94 -4.28 17.27
C THR A 350 14.04 -3.07 17.51
N PHE A 351 12.71 -3.20 17.38
CA PHE A 351 11.77 -2.08 17.49
C PHE A 351 11.24 -2.01 18.94
N PRO A 352 11.67 -1.03 19.77
CA PRO A 352 11.44 -1.08 21.21
C PRO A 352 9.96 -1.07 21.60
N GLY A 353 9.11 -0.36 20.85
CA GLY A 353 7.66 -0.31 21.07
C GLY A 353 6.86 -1.45 20.42
N TYR A 354 7.50 -2.51 19.90
CA TYR A 354 6.78 -3.50 19.08
C TYR A 354 5.68 -4.23 19.84
N GLY A 355 5.90 -4.56 21.11
CA GLY A 355 4.90 -5.24 21.96
C GLY A 355 3.56 -4.49 22.04
N ALA A 356 3.61 -3.15 22.09
CA ALA A 356 2.41 -2.32 22.16
C ALA A 356 1.64 -2.24 20.83
N VAL A 357 2.30 -2.39 19.67
CA VAL A 357 1.64 -2.41 18.35
C VAL A 357 1.32 -3.82 17.83
N ALA A 358 1.93 -4.87 18.37
CA ALA A 358 1.88 -6.23 17.82
C ALA A 358 0.43 -6.75 17.63
N GLY A 359 -0.48 -6.49 18.56
CA GLY A 359 -1.90 -6.85 18.43
C GLY A 359 -2.62 -6.09 17.31
N ALA A 360 -2.27 -4.82 17.10
CA ALA A 360 -2.80 -3.99 16.02
C ALA A 360 -2.27 -4.43 14.65
N VAL A 361 -0.95 -4.71 14.56
CA VAL A 361 -0.30 -5.27 13.36
C VAL A 361 -0.91 -6.61 13.00
N ARG A 362 -0.96 -7.56 13.93
CA ARG A 362 -1.57 -8.89 13.71
C ARG A 362 -3.01 -8.77 13.22
N ARG A 363 -3.82 -7.85 13.75
CA ARG A 363 -5.20 -7.63 13.27
C ARG A 363 -5.24 -7.16 11.81
N LEU A 364 -4.34 -6.26 11.39
CA LEU A 364 -4.28 -5.82 9.99
C LEU A 364 -3.82 -6.96 9.07
N VAL A 365 -2.79 -7.71 9.46
CA VAL A 365 -2.31 -8.87 8.70
C VAL A 365 -3.37 -9.99 8.63
N SER A 366 -4.13 -10.24 9.69
CA SER A 366 -5.27 -11.18 9.64
C SER A 366 -6.33 -10.75 8.63
N LEU A 367 -6.65 -9.45 8.54
CA LEU A 367 -7.62 -8.93 7.57
C LEU A 367 -7.08 -8.98 6.12
N TYR A 368 -5.79 -8.73 5.93
CA TYR A 368 -5.12 -8.93 4.65
C TYR A 368 -5.17 -10.40 4.23
N ASN A 369 -4.74 -11.32 5.10
CA ASN A 369 -4.79 -12.77 4.84
C ASN A 369 -6.21 -13.26 4.52
N ASP A 370 -7.22 -12.78 5.25
CA ASP A 370 -8.61 -13.08 4.98
C ASP A 370 -9.05 -12.57 3.61
N LEU A 371 -8.68 -11.35 3.21
CA LEU A 371 -8.96 -10.84 1.86
C LEU A 371 -8.37 -11.78 0.80
N GLN A 372 -7.10 -12.15 0.94
CA GLN A 372 -6.40 -13.01 0.00
C GLN A 372 -7.07 -14.39 -0.10
N VAL A 373 -7.45 -15.01 1.02
CA VAL A 373 -8.18 -16.29 1.02
C VAL A 373 -9.58 -16.19 0.40
N ASN A 374 -10.23 -15.02 0.42
CA ASN A 374 -11.56 -14.85 -0.18
C ASN A 374 -11.53 -14.38 -1.65
N LYS A 375 -10.51 -13.61 -2.08
CA LYS A 375 -10.41 -13.06 -3.44
C LYS A 375 -9.96 -14.10 -4.49
N HIS A 376 -9.10 -15.04 -4.11
CA HIS A 376 -8.63 -16.11 -5.00
C HIS A 376 -9.58 -17.33 -5.01
N GLY A 377 -9.17 -18.43 -5.66
CA GLY A 377 -9.99 -19.62 -5.86
C GLY A 377 -11.08 -19.44 -6.92
N ASP A 378 -12.04 -20.37 -7.00
CA ASP A 378 -13.11 -20.40 -8.02
C ASP A 378 -13.72 -18.99 -8.26
N PRO A 379 -13.60 -18.44 -9.49
CA PRO A 379 -14.15 -17.14 -9.86
C PRO A 379 -15.65 -16.99 -9.58
N ARG A 380 -16.46 -18.03 -9.82
CA ARG A 380 -17.93 -17.97 -9.74
C ARG A 380 -18.40 -17.62 -8.32
N GLY A 381 -17.66 -18.04 -7.29
CA GLY A 381 -17.94 -17.70 -5.90
C GLY A 381 -17.25 -16.45 -5.34
N ARG A 382 -16.27 -15.81 -6.01
CA ARG A 382 -15.40 -14.76 -5.41
C ARG A 382 -16.17 -13.64 -4.72
N GLN A 383 -17.07 -12.95 -5.46
CA GLN A 383 -17.87 -11.85 -4.90
C GLN A 383 -18.79 -12.30 -3.74
N ALA A 384 -19.40 -13.49 -3.86
CA ALA A 384 -20.29 -14.02 -2.84
C ALA A 384 -19.55 -14.38 -1.54
N ARG A 385 -18.35 -14.99 -1.65
CA ARG A 385 -17.44 -15.25 -0.52
C ARG A 385 -17.07 -13.94 0.18
N MET A 386 -16.64 -12.93 -0.57
CA MET A 386 -16.23 -11.64 -0.02
C MET A 386 -17.37 -10.87 0.65
N ALA A 387 -18.59 -10.87 0.08
CA ALA A 387 -19.76 -10.30 0.72
C ALA A 387 -20.15 -11.05 2.02
N ALA A 388 -20.01 -12.39 2.04
CA ALA A 388 -20.25 -13.21 3.24
C ALA A 388 -19.15 -13.09 4.32
N TRP A 389 -17.92 -12.77 3.92
CA TRP A 389 -16.84 -12.39 4.84
C TRP A 389 -17.05 -10.98 5.42
N TYR A 390 -17.34 -9.98 4.58
CA TYR A 390 -17.67 -8.61 5.00
C TYR A 390 -18.76 -8.57 6.08
N ARG A 391 -19.85 -9.34 5.91
CA ARG A 391 -20.94 -9.45 6.91
C ARG A 391 -20.48 -9.89 8.31
N ARG A 392 -19.33 -10.56 8.42
CA ARG A 392 -18.74 -11.05 9.68
C ARG A 392 -17.55 -10.20 10.15
N ALA A 393 -16.71 -9.73 9.23
CA ALA A 393 -15.44 -9.06 9.52
C ALA A 393 -15.55 -7.53 9.68
N ALA A 394 -16.57 -6.88 9.11
CA ALA A 394 -16.63 -5.42 9.05
C ALA A 394 -16.82 -4.74 10.43
N GLY A 395 -17.53 -5.38 11.36
CA GLY A 395 -17.83 -4.82 12.68
C GLY A 395 -18.41 -3.41 12.59
N ARG A 396 -17.75 -2.43 13.23
CA ARG A 396 -18.14 -1.00 13.21
C ARG A 396 -18.17 -0.32 11.82
N TRP A 397 -17.73 -1.01 10.76
CA TRP A 397 -17.76 -0.53 9.38
C TRP A 397 -18.91 -1.13 8.55
N HIS A 398 -19.66 -2.09 9.11
CA HIS A 398 -20.85 -2.63 8.47
C HIS A 398 -21.88 -1.51 8.23
N GLY A 399 -22.45 -1.44 7.02
CA GLY A 399 -23.35 -0.35 6.61
C GLY A 399 -22.70 1.04 6.46
N ARG A 400 -21.38 1.18 6.71
CA ARG A 400 -20.63 2.45 6.56
C ARG A 400 -19.64 2.45 5.40
N LEU A 401 -19.25 1.26 4.95
CA LEU A 401 -18.51 0.99 3.73
C LEU A 401 -19.26 -0.10 2.97
N ALA A 402 -19.18 -0.10 1.64
CA ALA A 402 -19.54 -1.25 0.83
C ALA A 402 -18.60 -2.45 1.07
N TRP A 403 -18.96 -3.64 0.60
CA TRP A 403 -18.12 -4.83 0.80
C TRP A 403 -16.79 -4.74 0.04
N TRP A 404 -16.78 -4.14 -1.16
CA TRP A 404 -15.58 -3.91 -1.97
C TRP A 404 -14.68 -2.82 -1.38
N GLU A 405 -15.27 -1.75 -0.83
CA GLU A 405 -14.56 -0.70 -0.10
C GLU A 405 -13.86 -1.23 1.17
N PHE A 406 -14.55 -2.08 1.92
CA PHE A 406 -13.95 -2.76 3.08
C PHE A 406 -12.86 -3.76 2.65
N ALA A 407 -13.07 -4.51 1.57
CA ALA A 407 -12.07 -5.41 1.01
C ALA A 407 -10.80 -4.65 0.59
N ALA A 408 -10.92 -3.57 -0.17
CA ALA A 408 -9.80 -2.71 -0.57
C ALA A 408 -9.06 -2.15 0.66
N ALA A 409 -9.80 -1.72 1.70
CA ALA A 409 -9.20 -1.28 2.96
C ALA A 409 -8.38 -2.38 3.68
N CYS A 410 -8.69 -3.66 3.48
CA CYS A 410 -7.95 -4.79 4.05
C CYS A 410 -6.69 -5.17 3.26
N GLY A 411 -6.63 -4.86 1.96
CA GLY A 411 -5.49 -5.22 1.09
C GLY A 411 -4.22 -4.38 1.29
N SER A 412 -4.25 -3.36 2.14
CA SER A 412 -3.17 -2.36 2.21
C SER A 412 -2.22 -2.56 3.39
N THR A 413 -0.97 -2.91 3.08
CA THR A 413 0.13 -3.08 4.04
C THR A 413 0.60 -1.76 4.68
N LEU A 414 0.26 -0.61 4.11
CA LEU A 414 0.68 0.73 4.59
C LEU A 414 0.33 0.99 6.07
N GLY A 415 -0.79 0.44 6.57
CA GLY A 415 -1.17 0.56 7.97
C GLY A 415 -0.25 -0.21 8.92
N VAL A 416 0.32 -1.34 8.47
CA VAL A 416 1.34 -2.10 9.21
C VAL A 416 2.65 -1.32 9.22
N PHE A 417 3.08 -0.76 8.09
CA PHE A 417 4.33 0.00 8.00
C PHE A 417 4.29 1.32 8.79
N ALA A 418 3.11 1.94 8.93
CA ALA A 418 2.91 3.07 9.84
C ALA A 418 3.10 2.67 11.33
N LEU A 419 2.62 1.50 11.74
CA LEU A 419 2.80 0.96 13.08
C LEU A 419 4.24 0.50 13.35
N PHE A 420 4.91 -0.07 12.34
CA PHE A 420 6.34 -0.40 12.36
C PHE A 420 7.19 0.85 12.63
N ARG A 421 6.92 1.96 11.93
CA ARG A 421 7.58 3.24 12.19
C ARG A 421 7.36 3.73 13.61
N GLU A 422 6.12 3.69 14.10
CA GLU A 422 5.77 4.15 15.44
C GLU A 422 6.53 3.36 16.53
N ALA A 423 6.50 2.03 16.45
CA ALA A 423 7.22 1.14 17.37
C ALA A 423 8.76 1.23 17.30
N LEU A 424 9.31 1.61 16.14
CA LEU A 424 10.74 1.85 15.97
C LEU A 424 11.19 3.20 16.55
N LEU A 425 10.29 4.18 16.67
CA LEU A 425 10.60 5.51 17.18
C LEU A 425 10.34 5.62 18.69
N GLU A 426 9.17 5.17 19.16
CA GLU A 426 8.71 5.29 20.54
C GLU A 426 8.80 3.94 21.27
N PRO A 427 9.51 3.83 22.42
CA PRO A 427 9.58 2.60 23.21
C PRO A 427 8.26 2.20 23.89
N ASP A 428 7.40 3.18 24.23
CA ASP A 428 6.06 2.96 24.75
C ASP A 428 5.07 3.85 23.97
N PRO A 429 4.62 3.42 22.77
CA PRO A 429 3.74 4.21 21.92
C PRO A 429 2.33 4.29 22.52
N PRO A 430 1.85 5.48 22.98
CA PRO A 430 0.62 5.55 23.74
C PRO A 430 -0.59 5.06 22.95
N ALA A 431 -1.47 4.26 23.57
CA ALA A 431 -2.64 3.69 22.92
C ALA A 431 -3.53 4.69 22.13
N PRO A 432 -3.75 5.95 22.58
CA PRO A 432 -4.46 6.96 21.78
C PRO A 432 -3.75 7.35 20.47
N ARG A 433 -2.43 7.22 20.39
CA ARG A 433 -1.61 7.46 19.20
C ARG A 433 -1.71 6.28 18.23
N ILE A 434 -1.58 5.05 18.73
CA ILE A 434 -1.82 3.81 17.96
C ILE A 434 -3.25 3.83 17.36
N ARG A 435 -4.26 4.18 18.18
CA ARG A 435 -5.65 4.31 17.72
C ARG A 435 -5.81 5.34 16.60
N ARG A 436 -5.17 6.51 16.70
CA ARG A 436 -5.19 7.52 15.63
C ARG A 436 -4.52 7.04 14.33
N LEU A 437 -3.40 6.31 14.41
CA LEU A 437 -2.78 5.69 13.23
C LEU A 437 -3.71 4.65 12.60
N LEU A 438 -4.30 3.76 13.40
CA LEU A 438 -5.28 2.78 12.93
C LEU A 438 -6.50 3.44 12.29
N ASP A 439 -7.12 4.42 12.94
CA ASP A 439 -8.31 5.12 12.45
C ASP A 439 -8.03 5.96 11.17
N ALA A 440 -6.76 6.28 10.89
CA ALA A 440 -6.31 6.95 9.67
C ALA A 440 -6.02 5.95 8.53
N TYR A 441 -5.22 4.92 8.80
CA TYR A 441 -4.83 3.96 7.77
C TYR A 441 -5.94 2.95 7.44
N PHE A 442 -6.73 2.53 8.43
CA PHE A 442 -7.83 1.58 8.25
C PHE A 442 -9.19 2.21 8.63
N PRO A 443 -10.09 2.49 7.67
CA PRO A 443 -10.06 2.09 6.26
C PRO A 443 -9.43 3.09 5.29
N TRP A 444 -9.16 4.35 5.68
CA TRP A 444 -9.15 5.45 4.70
C TRP A 444 -7.91 5.52 3.81
N ILE A 445 -6.70 5.58 4.36
CA ILE A 445 -5.48 5.61 3.52
C ILE A 445 -5.28 4.24 2.84
N GLY A 446 -5.61 3.15 3.53
CA GLY A 446 -5.50 1.79 2.99
C GLY A 446 -6.46 1.50 1.85
N GLY A 447 -7.74 1.86 2.01
CA GLY A 447 -8.75 1.74 0.97
C GLY A 447 -8.49 2.69 -0.19
N LEU A 448 -8.00 3.92 0.07
CA LEU A 448 -7.55 4.80 -1.01
C LEU A 448 -6.42 4.17 -1.84
N HIS A 449 -5.44 3.54 -1.19
CA HIS A 449 -4.34 2.87 -1.88
C HIS A 449 -4.85 1.80 -2.86
N ILE A 450 -5.64 0.84 -2.35
CA ILE A 450 -6.07 -0.32 -3.13
C ILE A 450 -7.20 0.01 -4.11
N LEU A 451 -8.06 1.00 -3.82
CA LEU A 451 -9.04 1.49 -4.80
C LEU A 451 -8.38 2.27 -5.94
N LEU A 452 -7.24 2.93 -5.73
CA LEU A 452 -6.47 3.60 -6.80
C LEU A 452 -5.76 2.59 -7.71
N ASP A 453 -5.28 1.48 -7.14
CA ASP A 453 -4.68 0.34 -7.82
C ASP A 453 -5.71 -0.35 -8.74
N TYR A 454 -6.80 -0.86 -8.16
CA TYR A 454 -7.93 -1.42 -8.93
C TYR A 454 -8.60 -0.41 -9.89
N LEU A 455 -8.47 0.91 -9.69
CA LEU A 455 -8.96 1.90 -10.66
C LEU A 455 -8.14 1.88 -11.96
N ILE A 456 -6.82 1.71 -11.88
CA ILE A 456 -5.96 1.69 -13.06
C ILE A 456 -5.89 0.30 -13.72
N ASP A 457 -6.22 -0.78 -13.02
CA ASP A 457 -6.04 -2.15 -13.51
C ASP A 457 -7.30 -2.81 -14.08
N GLN A 458 -8.44 -2.10 -14.14
CA GLN A 458 -9.72 -2.59 -14.68
C GLN A 458 -9.64 -3.27 -16.06
N ALA A 459 -8.78 -2.82 -16.97
CA ALA A 459 -8.58 -3.42 -18.28
C ALA A 459 -7.71 -4.69 -18.25
N GLU A 460 -6.80 -4.80 -17.28
CA GLU A 460 -5.95 -5.99 -17.07
C GLU A 460 -6.74 -7.07 -16.34
N ASP A 461 -7.44 -6.73 -15.25
CA ASP A 461 -8.35 -7.63 -14.52
C ASP A 461 -9.39 -8.26 -15.46
N ARG A 462 -10.05 -7.42 -16.30
CA ARG A 462 -11.05 -7.90 -17.27
C ARG A 462 -10.46 -8.82 -18.34
N ALA A 463 -9.18 -8.67 -18.67
CA ALA A 463 -8.49 -9.56 -19.60
C ALA A 463 -8.02 -10.87 -18.95
N GLY A 464 -7.67 -10.84 -17.65
CA GLY A 464 -7.35 -12.04 -16.86
C GLY A 464 -8.59 -12.83 -16.41
N GLY A 465 -9.76 -12.19 -16.33
CA GLY A 465 -10.95 -12.75 -15.69
C GLY A 465 -10.95 -12.60 -14.16
N ASP A 466 -10.16 -11.64 -13.66
CA ASP A 466 -9.91 -11.42 -12.24
C ASP A 466 -10.86 -10.41 -11.59
N LEU A 467 -10.90 -10.43 -10.25
CA LEU A 467 -11.84 -9.64 -9.47
C LEU A 467 -11.34 -8.20 -9.31
N ASN A 468 -11.98 -7.27 -10.02
CA ASN A 468 -11.75 -5.84 -9.83
C ASN A 468 -12.62 -5.26 -8.68
N LEU A 469 -12.02 -4.53 -7.72
CA LEU A 469 -12.77 -3.93 -6.59
C LEU A 469 -13.43 -2.57 -6.90
N VAL A 470 -13.28 -2.04 -8.12
CA VAL A 470 -13.95 -0.82 -8.59
C VAL A 470 -15.19 -1.14 -9.45
N GLU A 471 -15.23 -2.31 -10.11
CA GLU A 471 -16.39 -2.81 -10.87
C GLU A 471 -17.74 -2.66 -10.13
N PRO A 472 -17.88 -2.97 -8.83
CA PRO A 472 -19.19 -2.88 -8.15
C PRO A 472 -19.76 -1.46 -7.99
N TYR A 473 -18.99 -0.40 -8.29
CA TYR A 473 -19.56 0.95 -8.43
C TYR A 473 -20.42 1.12 -9.71
N GLY A 474 -20.25 0.24 -10.70
CA GLY A 474 -21.01 0.17 -11.95
C GLY A 474 -20.56 1.16 -13.04
N ASP A 475 -20.11 2.36 -12.67
CA ASP A 475 -19.57 3.34 -13.63
C ASP A 475 -18.43 4.19 -13.05
N ALA A 476 -17.60 4.75 -13.95
CA ALA A 476 -16.43 5.54 -13.59
C ALA A 476 -16.76 6.85 -12.82
N GLY A 477 -17.96 7.40 -13.01
CA GLY A 477 -18.45 8.57 -12.27
C GLY A 477 -18.77 8.22 -10.82
N ARG A 478 -19.49 7.13 -10.59
CA ARG A 478 -19.76 6.57 -9.24
C ARG A 478 -18.48 6.12 -8.55
N ALA A 479 -17.56 5.47 -9.26
CA ALA A 479 -16.24 5.15 -8.74
C ALA A 479 -15.49 6.43 -8.31
N GLY A 480 -15.45 7.45 -9.17
CA GLY A 480 -14.86 8.75 -8.83
C GLY A 480 -15.47 9.39 -7.58
N GLN A 481 -16.80 9.32 -7.44
CA GLN A 481 -17.50 9.81 -6.24
C GLN A 481 -17.10 9.02 -4.98
N GLY A 482 -17.11 7.68 -5.03
CA GLY A 482 -16.71 6.81 -3.92
C GLY A 482 -15.26 7.05 -3.49
N LEU A 483 -14.31 6.97 -4.43
CA LEU A 483 -12.89 7.24 -4.17
C LEU A 483 -12.67 8.67 -3.64
N SER A 484 -13.49 9.66 -4.03
CA SER A 484 -13.39 11.03 -3.50
C SER A 484 -13.67 11.11 -1.99
N VAL A 485 -14.52 10.23 -1.45
CA VAL A 485 -14.75 10.11 0.00
C VAL A 485 -13.48 9.63 0.68
N PHE A 486 -12.86 8.58 0.14
CA PHE A 486 -11.58 8.05 0.62
C PHE A 486 -10.47 9.10 0.58
N VAL A 487 -10.34 9.88 -0.50
CA VAL A 487 -9.39 11.00 -0.59
C VAL A 487 -9.58 12.02 0.53
N ARG A 488 -10.81 12.53 0.72
CA ARG A 488 -11.11 13.53 1.75
C ARG A 488 -10.87 12.98 3.15
N GLU A 489 -11.33 11.76 3.43
CA GLU A 489 -11.22 11.14 4.74
C GLU A 489 -9.78 10.69 5.10
N ALA A 490 -8.97 10.32 4.10
CA ALA A 490 -7.55 10.07 4.25
C ALA A 490 -6.77 11.36 4.55
N ALA A 491 -6.92 12.39 3.70
CA ALA A 491 -6.25 13.69 3.88
C ALA A 491 -6.60 14.36 5.22
N ARG A 492 -7.90 14.36 5.60
CA ARG A 492 -8.39 14.92 6.87
C ARG A 492 -7.78 14.26 8.10
N ARG A 493 -7.42 12.97 8.02
CA ARG A 493 -6.79 12.23 9.12
C ARG A 493 -5.27 12.32 9.09
N ALA A 494 -4.65 12.23 7.92
CA ALA A 494 -3.22 12.43 7.75
C ALA A 494 -2.75 13.79 8.32
N ALA A 495 -3.52 14.86 8.07
CA ALA A 495 -3.29 16.20 8.62
C ALA A 495 -3.42 16.31 10.16
N ARG A 496 -3.96 15.28 10.85
CA ARG A 496 -4.17 15.23 12.31
C ARG A 496 -3.25 14.22 13.03
N LEU A 497 -2.31 13.60 12.32
CA LEU A 497 -1.33 12.68 12.90
C LEU A 497 -0.10 13.40 13.46
N ARG A 498 0.65 12.72 14.35
CA ARG A 498 2.05 13.08 14.63
C ARG A 498 2.81 13.00 13.29
N ASP A 499 3.74 13.91 13.05
CA ASP A 499 4.53 13.97 11.81
C ASP A 499 3.67 14.08 10.54
N ALA A 500 2.57 14.84 10.60
CA ALA A 500 1.60 15.02 9.53
C ALA A 500 2.18 15.23 8.10
N PRO A 501 3.30 15.94 7.86
CA PRO A 501 3.92 16.02 6.53
C PRO A 501 4.27 14.65 5.91
N LEU A 502 4.69 13.66 6.71
CA LEU A 502 4.91 12.30 6.21
C LEU A 502 3.60 11.67 5.74
N HIS A 503 2.57 11.72 6.58
CA HIS A 503 1.30 11.05 6.31
C HIS A 503 0.53 11.74 5.17
N ARG A 504 0.69 13.05 5.00
CA ARG A 504 0.23 13.80 3.82
C ARG A 504 1.00 13.37 2.57
N LEU A 505 2.33 13.32 2.61
CA LEU A 505 3.16 12.83 1.51
C LEU A 505 2.80 11.39 1.08
N VAL A 506 2.33 10.53 1.99
CA VAL A 506 1.77 9.21 1.61
C VAL A 506 0.48 9.38 0.81
N VAL A 507 -0.50 10.16 1.27
CA VAL A 507 -1.79 10.35 0.58
C VAL A 507 -1.64 11.06 -0.77
N ASP A 508 -0.88 12.14 -0.79
CA ASP A 508 -0.58 12.91 -2.00
C ASP A 508 0.32 12.13 -2.97
N GLY A 509 1.23 11.31 -2.43
CA GLY A 509 2.10 10.40 -3.17
C GLY A 509 1.32 9.27 -3.84
N LEU A 510 0.34 8.66 -3.17
CA LEU A 510 -0.58 7.67 -3.75
C LEU A 510 -1.33 8.26 -4.95
N LEU A 511 -1.98 9.42 -4.77
CA LEU A 511 -2.69 10.12 -5.84
C LEU A 511 -1.75 10.51 -6.98
N GLY A 512 -0.52 10.94 -6.67
CA GLY A 512 0.48 11.29 -7.66
C GLY A 512 1.01 10.08 -8.44
N LEU A 513 1.22 8.93 -7.80
CA LEU A 513 1.78 7.73 -8.40
C LEU A 513 0.76 7.04 -9.31
N TYR A 514 -0.40 6.66 -8.78
CA TYR A 514 -1.41 5.87 -9.51
C TYR A 514 -2.07 6.69 -10.61
N LEU A 515 -2.55 7.92 -10.32
CA LEU A 515 -3.25 8.72 -11.33
C LEU A 515 -2.33 9.22 -12.46
N SER A 516 -1.00 9.16 -12.29
CA SER A 516 -0.03 9.50 -13.35
C SER A 516 0.30 8.36 -14.31
N ASP A 517 -0.25 7.16 -14.10
CA ASP A 517 0.09 5.96 -14.86
C ASP A 517 -0.41 6.00 -16.32
N PRO A 518 0.35 5.48 -17.31
CA PRO A 518 -0.15 5.29 -18.69
C PRO A 518 -1.51 4.57 -18.80
N LYS A 519 -1.82 3.62 -17.91
CA LYS A 519 -3.10 2.90 -17.88
C LYS A 519 -4.32 3.84 -17.80
N VAL A 520 -4.18 5.01 -17.17
CA VAL A 520 -5.24 6.05 -17.06
C VAL A 520 -5.70 6.54 -18.43
N ALA A 521 -4.77 6.87 -19.32
CA ALA A 521 -5.10 7.45 -20.64
C ALA A 521 -5.60 6.38 -21.61
N GLN A 522 -5.07 5.16 -21.50
CA GLN A 522 -5.54 3.99 -22.26
C GLN A 522 -7.02 3.67 -21.96
N GLN A 523 -7.48 3.94 -20.73
CA GLN A 523 -8.85 3.68 -20.27
C GLN A 523 -9.75 4.94 -20.19
N ARG A 524 -9.28 6.09 -20.69
CA ARG A 524 -10.02 7.38 -20.71
C ARG A 524 -10.48 7.86 -19.32
N LEU A 525 -9.66 7.63 -18.29
CA LEU A 525 -10.00 7.92 -16.89
C LEU A 525 -9.74 9.40 -16.47
N GLU A 526 -9.38 10.29 -17.39
CA GLU A 526 -9.10 11.71 -17.12
C GLU A 526 -10.23 12.49 -16.42
N PRO A 527 -11.54 12.20 -16.61
CA PRO A 527 -12.61 12.81 -15.80
C PRO A 527 -12.48 12.43 -14.32
N VAL A 528 -12.19 11.16 -14.03
CA VAL A 528 -12.01 10.63 -12.67
C VAL A 528 -10.76 11.23 -12.04
N VAL A 529 -9.63 11.23 -12.77
CA VAL A 529 -8.37 11.85 -12.31
C VAL A 529 -8.57 13.32 -11.94
N ARG A 530 -9.28 14.11 -12.75
CA ARG A 530 -9.57 15.52 -12.43
C ARG A 530 -10.38 15.66 -11.15
N HIS A 531 -11.39 14.80 -10.92
CA HIS A 531 -12.21 14.82 -9.71
C HIS A 531 -11.43 14.42 -8.44
N LEU A 532 -10.57 13.41 -8.53
CA LEU A 532 -9.74 12.94 -7.41
C LEU A 532 -8.61 13.93 -7.07
N LEU A 533 -7.94 14.52 -8.07
CA LEU A 533 -6.94 15.56 -7.86
C LEU A 533 -7.55 16.86 -7.31
N ALA A 534 -8.77 17.21 -7.70
CA ALA A 534 -9.51 18.31 -7.07
C ALA A 534 -9.81 18.02 -5.59
N SER A 535 -10.18 16.79 -5.26
CA SER A 535 -10.43 16.35 -3.88
C SER A 535 -9.15 16.26 -3.02
N GLY A 536 -7.99 15.98 -3.63
CA GLY A 536 -6.69 15.92 -2.94
C GLY A 536 -5.99 17.27 -2.75
N GLY A 537 -6.43 18.34 -3.44
CA GLY A 537 -5.91 19.68 -3.23
C GLY A 537 -4.54 19.93 -3.88
N ALA A 538 -3.64 20.65 -3.20
CA ALA A 538 -2.39 21.13 -3.80
C ALA A 538 -1.26 20.08 -3.82
N GLY A 539 -1.07 19.33 -2.74
CA GLY A 539 -0.02 18.30 -2.63
C GLY A 539 -0.19 17.21 -3.68
N ALA A 540 -1.37 16.60 -3.78
CA ALA A 540 -1.70 15.59 -4.79
C ALA A 540 -1.42 16.07 -6.22
N ARG A 541 -1.72 17.34 -6.56
CA ARG A 541 -1.42 17.92 -7.87
C ARG A 541 0.07 18.11 -8.12
N LEU A 542 0.85 18.48 -7.09
CA LEU A 542 2.31 18.57 -7.17
C LEU A 542 2.94 17.18 -7.34
N CYS A 543 2.52 16.19 -6.55
CA CYS A 543 2.96 14.80 -6.66
C CYS A 543 2.60 14.20 -8.02
N PHE A 544 1.40 14.44 -8.55
CA PHE A 544 1.00 14.04 -9.90
C PHE A 544 1.88 14.65 -11.00
N ALA A 545 2.19 15.96 -10.90
CA ALA A 545 3.10 16.61 -11.83
C ALA A 545 4.53 16.05 -11.75
N ALA A 546 5.04 15.82 -10.54
CA ALA A 546 6.35 15.22 -10.30
C ALA A 546 6.44 13.78 -10.84
N SER A 547 5.45 12.93 -10.56
CA SER A 547 5.40 11.56 -11.07
C SER A 547 5.29 11.53 -12.60
N ARG A 548 4.51 12.42 -13.23
CA ARG A 548 4.50 12.56 -14.71
C ARG A 548 5.85 13.02 -15.26
N PHE A 549 6.58 13.90 -14.58
CA PHE A 549 7.93 14.29 -14.97
C PHE A 549 8.92 13.12 -14.84
N VAL A 550 8.93 12.41 -13.71
CA VAL A 550 9.80 11.23 -13.49
C VAL A 550 9.49 10.11 -14.48
N ARG A 551 8.21 9.80 -14.74
CA ARG A 551 7.80 8.81 -15.75
C ARG A 551 8.20 9.21 -17.17
N ARG A 552 8.29 10.51 -17.49
CA ARG A 552 8.82 11.01 -18.78
C ARG A 552 10.34 10.88 -18.85
N TRP A 553 11.06 11.25 -17.79
CA TRP A 553 12.53 11.19 -17.73
C TRP A 553 13.07 9.75 -17.65
N ARG A 554 12.34 8.83 -17.01
CA ARG A 554 12.71 7.41 -16.89
C ARG A 554 12.32 6.55 -18.09
N ARG A 555 11.63 7.10 -19.10
CA ARG A 555 11.50 6.39 -20.38
C ARG A 555 12.88 6.37 -21.06
N PRO A 556 13.40 5.21 -21.48
CA PRO A 556 14.46 5.18 -22.48
C PRO A 556 14.07 6.03 -23.68
N GLY A 557 15.06 6.63 -24.36
CA GLY A 557 14.80 7.40 -25.58
C GLY A 557 14.06 6.57 -26.62
N GLY A 558 13.08 7.19 -27.28
CA GLY A 558 12.48 6.68 -28.52
C GLY A 558 13.31 7.05 -29.74
#